data_AF-A0A2V1BP78-F1
#
_entry.id   AF-A0A2V1BP78-F1
#
_cell.length_a   1.000
_cell.length_b   1.000
_cell.length_c   1.000
_cell.angle_alpha   90.00
_cell.angle_beta   90.00
_cell.angle_gamma   90.00
#
_symmetry.space_group_name_H-M   'P 1'
#
loop_
_entity.id
_entity.type
_entity.pdbx_description
1 polymer ?
#
loop_
_entity_poly.entity_id
_entity_poly.type
_entity_poly.pdbx_seq_one_letter_code
_entity_poly.pdbx_strand_id
1 'polypeptide(L)'
;KNRMDYCVAGHFVRQMIPLITQQPFAIPGDFENGYPLAHPDISTSNIFVDSGFNITCVIDWAFSSTVPISTLLVTPSLPHPRDEVDATLIPTFRASFTHHFLEGKDIKLNPEFWETTRRAWLFSRLVTLNSLQDYRYFTELYMSVYKPDDDINVPRLFKDVQKEEEFVELAAKLAGDDRSAEEIQREEEEYFDYSRSEREAIARKLTMVAGLSEGFVADKRLWQWIEGAIA
;
A
#
# COMPACT_ATOMS: atom_id res chain seq x y z
N LYS A 1 8.90 -6.94 17.66
CA LYS A 1 9.45 -7.16 16.30
C LYS A 1 8.66 -6.42 15.22
N ASN A 2 7.39 -6.77 14.96
CA ASN A 2 6.59 -6.11 13.91
C ASN A 2 6.47 -4.58 14.06
N ARG A 3 6.28 -4.06 15.29
CA ARG A 3 6.24 -2.60 15.55
C ARG A 3 7.50 -1.89 15.03
N MET A 4 8.66 -2.49 15.26
CA MET A 4 9.95 -1.96 14.81
C MET A 4 10.04 -1.95 13.28
N ASP A 5 9.62 -3.04 12.63
CA ASP A 5 9.59 -3.13 11.17
C ASP A 5 8.66 -2.08 10.56
N TYR A 6 7.50 -1.80 11.17
CA TYR A 6 6.62 -0.71 10.74
C TYR A 6 7.23 0.68 10.93
N CYS A 7 8.00 0.92 11.99
CA CYS A 7 8.73 2.17 12.17
C CYS A 7 9.79 2.37 11.08
N VAL A 8 10.54 1.32 10.74
CA VAL A 8 11.53 1.34 9.66
C VAL A 8 10.86 1.53 8.30
N ALA A 9 9.76 0.83 8.03
CA ALA A 9 8.96 1.03 6.83
C ALA A 9 8.48 2.48 6.72
N GLY A 10 7.98 3.06 7.82
CA GLY A 10 7.56 4.46 7.90
C GLY A 10 8.70 5.44 7.62
N HIS A 11 9.92 5.15 8.09
CA HIS A 11 11.11 5.94 7.79
C HIS A 11 11.40 5.96 6.29
N PHE A 12 11.43 4.80 5.63
CA PHE A 12 11.62 4.73 4.17
C PHE A 12 10.48 5.42 3.42
N VAL A 13 9.22 5.16 3.79
CA VAL A 13 8.05 5.79 3.17
C VAL A 13 8.15 7.32 3.24
N ARG A 14 8.58 7.87 4.38
CA ARG A 14 8.82 9.30 4.56
C ARG A 14 9.91 9.82 3.62
N GLN A 15 11.01 9.10 3.47
CA GLN A 15 12.10 9.47 2.54
C GLN A 15 11.68 9.40 1.07
N MET A 16 10.74 8.52 0.72
CA MET A 16 10.25 8.38 -0.64
C MET A 16 9.28 9.51 -1.06
N ILE A 17 8.65 10.22 -0.11
CA ILE A 17 7.64 11.27 -0.41
C ILE A 17 8.11 12.27 -1.48
N PRO A 18 9.30 12.92 -1.38
CA PRO A 18 9.72 13.88 -2.39
C PRO A 18 9.86 13.26 -3.78
N LEU A 19 10.29 12.00 -3.86
CA LEU A 19 10.48 11.26 -5.11
C LEU A 19 9.16 10.78 -5.74
N ILE A 20 8.08 10.80 -4.96
CA ILE A 20 6.71 10.52 -5.42
C ILE A 20 6.03 11.83 -5.87
N THR A 21 6.38 12.98 -5.32
CA THR A 21 5.64 14.24 -5.56
C THR A 21 6.32 15.23 -6.52
N GLN A 22 7.61 15.06 -6.83
CA GLN A 22 8.39 16.05 -7.61
C GLN A 22 8.24 15.96 -9.14
N GLN A 23 7.54 14.96 -9.67
CA GLN A 23 7.43 14.74 -11.12
C GLN A 23 6.37 15.70 -11.72
N PRO A 24 6.74 16.57 -12.68
CA PRO A 24 5.78 17.48 -13.30
C PRO A 24 4.74 16.69 -14.10
N PHE A 25 3.46 17.05 -13.92
CA PHE A 25 2.31 16.45 -14.60
C PHE A 25 2.35 16.69 -16.11
N ALA A 26 2.70 17.91 -16.51
CA ALA A 26 2.79 18.33 -17.89
C ALA A 26 4.05 19.19 -18.12
N ILE A 27 4.54 19.18 -19.35
CA ILE A 27 5.60 20.07 -19.83
C ILE A 27 4.93 21.25 -20.57
N PRO A 28 5.47 22.47 -20.48
CA PRO A 28 4.73 23.59 -19.88
C PRO A 28 3.38 23.88 -20.56
N GLY A 29 2.32 23.92 -19.75
CA GLY A 29 0.96 24.32 -20.12
C GLY A 29 0.15 24.48 -18.83
N ASP A 30 -0.85 25.35 -18.83
CA ASP A 30 -1.54 26.00 -17.68
C ASP A 30 -2.13 25.12 -16.56
N PHE A 31 -1.84 23.83 -16.50
CA PHE A 31 -2.08 23.04 -15.30
C PHE A 31 -0.98 23.36 -14.29
N GLU A 32 -1.20 24.40 -13.48
CA GLU A 32 -0.41 24.62 -12.27
C GLU A 32 -0.32 23.30 -11.49
N ASN A 33 0.87 22.96 -10.98
CA ASN A 33 1.08 21.85 -10.06
C ASN A 33 0.27 22.08 -8.78
N GLY A 34 -1.03 21.82 -8.84
CA GLY A 34 -2.00 22.12 -7.80
C GLY A 34 -2.49 20.85 -7.09
N TYR A 35 -3.38 21.07 -6.12
CA TYR A 35 -4.01 20.02 -5.33
C TYR A 35 -5.50 19.95 -5.66
N PRO A 36 -5.91 19.23 -6.72
CA PRO A 36 -7.32 19.10 -7.06
C PRO A 36 -8.12 18.37 -5.97
N LEU A 37 -9.43 18.63 -5.94
CA LEU A 37 -10.37 17.95 -5.06
C LEU A 37 -10.53 16.48 -5.49
N ALA A 38 -10.35 15.55 -4.57
CA ALA A 38 -10.55 14.12 -4.76
C ALA A 38 -11.71 13.59 -3.92
N HIS A 39 -12.45 12.65 -4.52
CA HIS A 39 -13.47 11.87 -3.84
C HIS A 39 -12.82 10.81 -2.94
N PRO A 40 -13.22 10.69 -1.66
CA PRO A 40 -12.57 9.79 -0.71
C PRO A 40 -12.86 8.31 -0.98
N ASP A 41 -14.02 8.00 -1.57
CA ASP A 41 -14.46 6.63 -1.85
C ASP A 41 -15.08 6.52 -3.24
N ILE A 42 -14.25 6.51 -4.28
CA ILE A 42 -14.71 6.36 -5.67
C ILE A 42 -15.10 4.90 -5.98
N SER A 43 -16.17 4.43 -5.35
CA SER A 43 -16.73 3.08 -5.47
C SER A 43 -17.93 3.04 -6.40
N THR A 44 -18.29 1.85 -6.90
CA THR A 44 -19.49 1.67 -7.76
C THR A 44 -20.78 2.06 -7.06
N SER A 45 -20.81 2.03 -5.72
CA SER A 45 -21.97 2.45 -4.92
C SER A 45 -22.17 3.96 -4.91
N ASN A 46 -21.10 4.73 -5.21
CA ASN A 46 -21.09 6.18 -5.19
C ASN A 46 -21.16 6.81 -6.60
N ILE A 47 -21.20 5.98 -7.66
CA ILE A 47 -21.26 6.41 -9.05
C ILE A 47 -22.59 5.95 -9.66
N PHE A 48 -23.42 6.91 -10.07
CA PHE A 48 -24.65 6.63 -10.81
C PHE A 48 -24.41 6.78 -12.30
N VAL A 49 -24.97 5.86 -13.08
CA VAL A 49 -24.90 5.87 -14.54
C VAL A 49 -26.28 5.75 -15.16
N ASP A 50 -26.44 6.30 -16.36
CA ASP A 50 -27.63 6.09 -17.20
C ASP A 50 -27.58 4.74 -17.96
N SER A 51 -28.58 4.49 -18.81
CA SER A 51 -28.63 3.27 -19.64
C SER A 51 -27.50 3.16 -20.68
N GLY A 52 -26.81 4.27 -20.97
CA GLY A 52 -25.65 4.34 -21.86
C GLY A 52 -24.32 4.25 -21.13
N PHE A 53 -24.32 3.99 -19.82
CA PHE A 53 -23.14 4.02 -18.95
C PHE A 53 -22.48 5.40 -18.80
N ASN A 54 -23.18 6.49 -19.11
CA ASN A 54 -22.67 7.83 -18.82
C ASN A 54 -22.83 8.12 -17.32
N ILE A 55 -21.80 8.68 -16.69
CA ILE A 55 -21.87 9.09 -15.28
C ILE A 55 -22.86 10.26 -15.16
N THR A 56 -23.94 10.06 -14.43
CA THR A 56 -24.97 11.09 -14.18
C THR A 56 -24.78 11.80 -12.84
N CYS A 57 -24.17 11.11 -11.86
CA CYS A 57 -23.96 11.66 -10.52
C CYS A 57 -22.82 10.92 -9.81
N VAL A 58 -22.09 11.66 -8.97
CA VAL A 58 -21.17 11.11 -7.96
C VAL A 58 -21.60 11.67 -6.61
N ILE A 59 -21.84 10.79 -5.63
CA ILE A 59 -22.33 11.14 -4.29
C ILE A 59 -21.28 10.85 -3.21
N ASP A 60 -21.57 11.24 -1.96
CA ASP A 60 -20.76 10.96 -0.77
C ASP A 60 -19.42 11.72 -0.66
N TRP A 61 -19.49 13.03 -0.97
CA TRP A 61 -18.34 13.94 -0.92
C TRP A 61 -17.91 14.39 0.49
N ALA A 62 -18.49 13.84 1.56
CA ALA A 62 -18.37 14.35 2.93
C ALA A 62 -16.92 14.37 3.46
N PHE A 63 -16.05 13.50 2.94
CA PHE A 63 -14.61 13.43 3.29
C PHE A 63 -13.70 13.78 2.12
N SER A 64 -14.20 14.55 1.15
CA SER A 64 -13.38 15.02 0.03
C SER A 64 -12.21 15.88 0.52
N SER A 65 -11.07 15.74 -0.15
CA SER A 65 -9.84 16.44 0.21
C SER A 65 -9.05 16.82 -1.04
N THR A 66 -8.20 17.82 -0.92
CA THR A 66 -7.28 18.20 -1.99
C THR A 66 -6.06 17.29 -1.97
N VAL A 67 -5.71 16.68 -3.10
CA VAL A 67 -4.61 15.69 -3.19
C VAL A 67 -3.65 16.04 -4.32
N PRO A 68 -2.40 15.54 -4.31
CA PRO A 68 -1.54 15.63 -5.49
C PRO A 68 -2.22 15.02 -6.72
N ILE A 69 -2.01 15.59 -7.90
CA ILE A 69 -2.62 15.08 -9.14
C ILE A 69 -2.29 13.61 -9.44
N SER A 70 -1.11 13.14 -9.02
CA SER A 70 -0.74 11.73 -9.11
C SER A 70 -1.65 10.81 -8.30
N THR A 71 -2.21 11.30 -7.19
CA THR A 71 -3.17 10.58 -6.36
C THR A 71 -4.57 10.61 -6.98
N LEU A 72 -5.00 11.75 -7.52
CA LEU A 72 -6.30 11.87 -8.20
C LEU A 72 -6.40 10.92 -9.40
N LEU A 73 -5.31 10.78 -10.16
CA LEU A 73 -5.26 10.02 -11.42
C LEU A 73 -4.79 8.58 -11.23
N VAL A 74 -4.82 8.07 -9.99
CA VAL A 74 -4.76 6.63 -9.73
C VAL A 74 -5.92 5.95 -10.47
N THR A 75 -5.62 4.90 -11.23
CA THR A 75 -6.67 4.08 -11.86
C THR A 75 -7.61 3.53 -10.79
N PRO A 76 -8.93 3.80 -10.87
CA PRO A 76 -9.87 3.38 -9.85
C PRO A 76 -9.94 1.85 -9.81
N SER A 77 -9.94 1.30 -8.59
CA SER A 77 -10.24 -0.10 -8.34
C SER A 77 -11.75 -0.25 -8.18
N LEU A 78 -12.33 -1.28 -8.78
CA LEU A 78 -13.77 -1.54 -8.75
C LEU A 78 -14.02 -2.97 -8.22
N PRO A 79 -15.10 -3.21 -7.46
CA PRO A 79 -16.14 -2.23 -7.10
C PRO A 79 -15.73 -1.21 -6.03
N HIS A 80 -14.68 -1.48 -5.25
CA HIS A 80 -14.23 -0.61 -4.16
C HIS A 80 -12.79 -0.12 -4.40
N PRO A 81 -12.46 1.15 -4.06
CA PRO A 81 -11.08 1.68 -4.08
C PRO A 81 -10.03 0.86 -3.30
N ARG A 82 -10.47 -0.05 -2.43
CA ARG A 82 -9.60 -0.92 -1.62
C ARG A 82 -9.15 -2.18 -2.35
N ASP A 83 -9.81 -2.51 -3.47
CA ASP A 83 -9.52 -3.70 -4.25
C ASP A 83 -8.19 -3.55 -5.01
N GLU A 84 -7.65 -4.66 -5.53
CA GLU A 84 -6.54 -4.56 -6.48
C GLU A 84 -7.05 -3.97 -7.80
N VAL A 85 -6.26 -3.08 -8.41
CA VAL A 85 -6.58 -2.54 -9.73
C VAL A 85 -6.50 -3.67 -10.76
N ASP A 86 -7.58 -3.87 -11.51
CA ASP A 86 -7.58 -4.79 -12.65
C ASP A 86 -6.58 -4.28 -13.70
N ALA A 87 -5.56 -5.10 -13.98
CA ALA A 87 -4.50 -4.77 -14.93
C ALA A 87 -5.04 -4.47 -16.34
N THR A 88 -6.19 -5.02 -16.71
CA THR A 88 -6.85 -4.78 -18.00
C THR A 88 -7.51 -3.39 -18.08
N LEU A 89 -7.87 -2.80 -16.94
CA LEU A 89 -8.50 -1.47 -16.87
C LEU A 89 -7.47 -0.33 -16.88
N ILE A 90 -6.25 -0.58 -16.43
CA ILE A 90 -5.15 0.42 -16.40
C ILE A 90 -4.93 1.08 -17.78
N PRO A 91 -4.66 0.33 -18.87
CA PRO A 91 -4.42 0.96 -20.17
C PRO A 91 -5.64 1.73 -20.67
N THR A 92 -6.85 1.17 -20.47
CA THR A 92 -8.11 1.80 -20.88
C THR A 92 -8.34 3.13 -20.18
N PHE A 93 -8.24 3.15 -18.84
CA PHE A 93 -8.39 4.38 -18.06
C PHE A 93 -7.39 5.45 -18.48
N ARG A 94 -6.10 5.10 -18.58
CA ARG A 94 -5.03 6.04 -18.95
C ARG A 94 -5.23 6.61 -20.35
N ALA A 95 -5.61 5.76 -21.32
CA ALA A 95 -5.87 6.17 -22.69
C ALA A 95 -7.11 7.08 -22.79
N SER A 96 -8.22 6.69 -22.16
CA SER A 96 -9.44 7.49 -22.15
C SER A 96 -9.25 8.85 -21.46
N PHE A 97 -8.56 8.88 -20.30
CA PHE A 97 -8.22 10.13 -19.64
C PHE A 97 -7.36 11.01 -20.55
N THR A 98 -6.28 10.46 -21.12
CA THR A 98 -5.39 11.20 -22.02
C THR A 98 -6.15 11.76 -23.22
N HIS A 99 -7.00 10.94 -23.85
CA HIS A 99 -7.79 11.35 -25.01
C HIS A 99 -8.73 12.50 -24.66
N HIS A 100 -9.61 12.33 -23.68
CA HIS A 100 -10.62 13.34 -23.34
C HIS A 100 -10.05 14.58 -22.62
N PHE A 101 -9.00 14.41 -21.81
CA PHE A 101 -8.43 15.53 -21.06
C PHE A 101 -7.55 16.42 -21.93
N LEU A 102 -6.82 15.83 -22.89
CA LEU A 102 -5.95 16.58 -23.81
C LEU A 102 -6.66 17.00 -25.09
N GLU A 103 -7.88 16.53 -25.34
CA GLU A 103 -8.67 16.95 -26.50
C GLU A 103 -8.77 18.48 -26.57
N GLY A 104 -8.29 19.05 -27.67
CA GLY A 104 -8.30 20.49 -27.91
C GLY A 104 -7.30 21.31 -27.08
N LYS A 105 -6.39 20.68 -26.32
CA LYS A 105 -5.36 21.36 -25.51
C LYS A 105 -3.96 21.13 -26.08
N ASP A 106 -3.12 22.16 -26.08
CA ASP A 106 -1.68 22.04 -26.39
C ASP A 106 -0.89 21.59 -25.14
N ILE A 107 -1.33 20.49 -24.53
CA ILE A 107 -0.72 19.90 -23.33
C ILE A 107 -0.21 18.52 -23.68
N LYS A 108 1.04 18.22 -23.29
CA LYS A 108 1.61 16.87 -23.38
C LYS A 108 1.84 16.32 -21.98
N LEU A 109 1.20 15.19 -21.69
CA LEU A 109 1.47 14.43 -20.46
C LEU A 109 2.89 13.87 -20.53
N ASN A 110 3.63 14.00 -19.43
CA ASN A 110 4.88 13.30 -19.26
C ASN A 110 4.59 11.78 -19.18
N PRO A 111 5.18 10.91 -20.02
CA PRO A 111 4.96 9.46 -19.92
C PRO A 111 5.32 8.88 -18.54
N GLU A 112 6.32 9.46 -17.85
CA GLU A 112 6.71 9.05 -16.49
C GLU A 112 5.68 9.42 -15.43
N PHE A 113 4.70 10.28 -15.76
CA PHE A 113 3.63 10.65 -14.85
C PHE A 113 2.84 9.42 -14.38
N TRP A 114 2.60 8.46 -15.28
CA TRP A 114 1.86 7.26 -14.94
C TRP A 114 2.60 6.35 -13.96
N GLU A 115 3.94 6.36 -13.95
CA GLU A 115 4.73 5.72 -12.89
C GLU A 115 4.51 6.41 -11.54
N THR A 116 4.39 7.73 -11.57
CA THR A 116 4.09 8.54 -10.37
C THR A 116 2.70 8.23 -9.81
N THR A 117 1.69 8.03 -10.67
CA THR A 117 0.35 7.58 -10.21
C THR A 117 0.41 6.20 -9.55
N ARG A 118 1.22 5.28 -10.07
CA ARG A 118 1.39 3.95 -9.47
C ARG A 118 2.06 4.04 -8.10
N ARG A 119 3.11 4.86 -7.98
CA ARG A 119 3.77 5.12 -6.69
C ARG A 119 2.82 5.76 -5.68
N ALA A 120 1.99 6.72 -6.09
CA ALA A 120 0.99 7.34 -5.23
C ALA A 120 -0.05 6.33 -4.73
N TRP A 121 -0.51 5.41 -5.58
CA TRP A 121 -1.39 4.32 -5.16
C TRP A 121 -0.72 3.40 -4.13
N LEU A 122 0.49 2.92 -4.40
CA LEU A 122 1.25 2.06 -3.47
C LEU A 122 1.49 2.76 -2.12
N PHE A 123 1.88 4.04 -2.16
CA PHE A 123 2.04 4.87 -0.99
C PHE A 123 0.74 4.96 -0.17
N SER A 124 -0.39 5.25 -0.81
CA SER A 124 -1.71 5.33 -0.15
C SER A 124 -2.06 4.02 0.54
N ARG A 125 -1.80 2.87 -0.09
CA ARG A 125 -2.05 1.54 0.52
C ARG A 125 -1.24 1.32 1.79
N LEU A 126 0.02 1.73 1.80
CA LEU A 126 0.91 1.59 2.96
C LEU A 126 0.53 2.52 4.11
N VAL A 127 0.26 3.80 3.82
CA VAL A 127 0.01 4.79 4.89
C VAL A 127 -1.40 4.70 5.48
N THR A 128 -2.35 4.10 4.76
CA THR A 128 -3.70 3.86 5.28
C THR A 128 -3.81 2.58 6.09
N LEU A 129 -2.76 1.75 6.13
CA LEU A 129 -2.71 0.47 6.87
C LEU A 129 -3.94 -0.42 6.62
N ASN A 130 -4.46 -0.38 5.39
CA ASN A 130 -5.73 -0.98 5.02
C ASN A 130 -5.55 -2.06 3.93
N SER A 131 -4.40 -2.74 3.99
CA SER A 131 -3.97 -3.73 3.02
C SER A 131 -3.62 -5.04 3.73
N LEU A 132 -3.72 -6.15 3.00
CA LEU A 132 -3.32 -7.48 3.46
C LEU A 132 -1.94 -7.91 2.92
N GLN A 133 -1.31 -7.08 2.08
CA GLN A 133 -0.08 -7.41 1.36
C GLN A 133 0.97 -6.29 1.45
N ASP A 134 1.11 -5.68 2.64
CA ASP A 134 1.97 -4.51 2.87
C ASP A 134 3.42 -4.75 2.44
N TYR A 135 3.95 -5.95 2.68
CA TYR A 135 5.29 -6.33 2.21
C TYR A 135 5.43 -6.17 0.69
N ARG A 136 4.47 -6.68 -0.09
CA ARG A 136 4.49 -6.59 -1.55
C ARG A 136 4.41 -5.14 -2.00
N TYR A 137 3.52 -4.34 -1.41
CA TYR A 137 3.35 -2.94 -1.78
C TYR A 137 4.57 -2.10 -1.43
N PHE A 138 5.20 -2.35 -0.28
CA PHE A 138 6.45 -1.70 0.12
C PHE A 138 7.57 -2.04 -0.84
N THR A 139 7.79 -3.32 -1.13
CA THR A 139 8.82 -3.77 -2.09
C THR A 139 8.63 -3.12 -3.46
N GLU A 140 7.41 -3.14 -3.99
CA GLU A 140 7.11 -2.54 -5.29
C GLU A 140 7.36 -1.02 -5.29
N LEU A 141 6.94 -0.32 -4.23
CA LEU A 141 7.17 1.12 -4.11
C LEU A 141 8.66 1.45 -4.04
N TYR A 142 9.41 0.73 -3.20
CA TYR A 142 10.84 0.91 -3.05
C TYR A 142 11.58 0.70 -4.37
N MET A 143 11.31 -0.41 -5.06
CA MET A 143 11.91 -0.72 -6.36
C MET A 143 11.57 0.34 -7.40
N SER A 144 10.31 0.81 -7.43
CA SER A 144 9.89 1.86 -8.36
C SER A 144 10.61 3.19 -8.10
N VAL A 145 10.80 3.56 -6.83
CA VAL A 145 11.41 4.85 -6.43
C VAL A 145 12.93 4.84 -6.59
N TYR A 146 13.61 3.84 -6.04
CA TYR A 146 15.07 3.81 -5.99
C TYR A 146 15.72 3.12 -7.18
N LYS A 147 14.98 2.27 -7.93
CA LYS A 147 15.45 1.53 -9.10
C LYS A 147 16.84 0.87 -8.89
N PRO A 148 17.01 0.04 -7.84
CA PRO A 148 18.28 -0.64 -7.63
C PRO A 148 18.59 -1.58 -8.80
N ASP A 149 19.88 -1.81 -9.07
CA ASP A 149 20.34 -2.71 -10.14
C ASP A 149 20.06 -4.19 -9.82
N ASP A 150 20.02 -4.55 -8.52
CA ASP A 150 19.81 -5.90 -8.03
C ASP A 150 18.43 -6.07 -7.34
N ASP A 151 18.00 -7.33 -7.21
CA ASP A 151 16.82 -7.68 -6.40
C ASP A 151 16.99 -7.22 -4.95
N ILE A 152 15.93 -6.61 -4.42
CA ILE A 152 15.92 -6.11 -3.04
C ILE A 152 15.65 -7.23 -2.02
N ASN A 153 16.52 -7.29 -1.01
CA ASN A 153 16.24 -8.04 0.22
C ASN A 153 15.74 -7.08 1.31
N VAL A 154 14.41 -6.85 1.33
CA VAL A 154 13.77 -5.94 2.31
C VAL A 154 14.07 -6.31 3.77
N PRO A 155 14.01 -7.60 4.19
CA PRO A 155 14.38 -7.97 5.56
C PRO A 155 15.80 -7.57 5.94
N ARG A 156 16.76 -7.74 5.03
CA ARG A 156 18.15 -7.31 5.26
C ARG A 156 18.26 -5.79 5.33
N LEU A 157 17.61 -5.08 4.40
CA LEU A 157 17.55 -3.62 4.40
C LEU A 157 17.04 -3.09 5.75
N PHE A 158 15.97 -3.69 6.28
CA PHE A 158 15.39 -3.27 7.55
C PHE A 158 16.34 -3.56 8.71
N LYS A 159 16.95 -4.75 8.75
CA LYS A 159 17.95 -5.10 9.76
C LYS A 159 19.16 -4.16 9.74
N ASP A 160 19.57 -3.67 8.58
CA ASP A 160 20.71 -2.76 8.47
C ASP A 160 20.36 -1.38 9.06
N VAL A 161 19.17 -0.83 8.75
CA VAL A 161 18.67 0.42 9.36
C VAL A 161 18.45 0.28 10.86
N GLN A 162 17.99 -0.87 11.34
CA GLN A 162 17.76 -1.11 12.78
C GLN A 162 19.04 -1.07 13.63
N LYS A 163 20.23 -1.13 13.01
CA LYS A 163 21.52 -0.99 13.71
C LYS A 163 21.91 0.47 13.96
N GLU A 164 21.23 1.43 13.33
CA GLU A 164 21.48 2.85 13.54
C GLU A 164 21.03 3.27 14.93
N GLU A 165 21.76 4.21 15.54
CA GLU A 165 21.57 4.64 16.93
C GLU A 165 20.12 5.07 17.22
N GLU A 166 19.51 5.83 16.30
CA GLU A 166 18.12 6.29 16.45
C GLU A 166 17.12 5.13 16.56
N PHE A 167 17.37 4.03 15.85
CA PHE A 167 16.49 2.86 15.83
C PHE A 167 16.79 1.91 16.99
N VAL A 168 18.02 1.85 17.48
CA VAL A 168 18.36 1.14 18.72
C VAL A 168 17.66 1.79 19.91
N GLU A 169 17.68 3.13 20.01
CA GLU A 169 16.95 3.85 21.05
C GLU A 169 15.43 3.68 20.93
N LEU A 170 14.91 3.73 19.69
CA LEU A 170 13.49 3.51 19.44
C LEU A 170 13.07 2.10 19.85
N ALA A 171 13.87 1.08 19.56
CA ALA A 171 13.60 -0.30 19.97
C ALA A 171 13.49 -0.44 21.49
N ALA A 172 14.38 0.24 22.25
CA ALA A 172 14.31 0.25 23.70
C ALA A 172 13.03 0.92 24.22
N LYS A 173 12.59 2.02 23.58
CA LYS A 173 11.31 2.69 23.91
C LYS A 173 10.12 1.78 23.64
N LEU A 174 10.07 1.17 22.45
CA LEU A 174 8.97 0.26 22.07
C LEU A 174 8.87 -0.95 23.00
N ALA A 175 10.01 -1.51 23.41
CA ALA A 175 10.06 -2.63 24.35
C ALA A 175 9.49 -2.28 25.73
N GLY A 176 9.55 -1.01 26.14
CA GLY A 176 8.93 -0.53 27.39
C GLY A 176 7.39 -0.57 27.36
N ASP A 177 6.78 -0.54 26.18
CA ASP A 177 5.33 -0.65 25.99
C ASP A 177 4.89 -2.11 25.71
N ASP A 178 5.83 -3.05 25.54
CA ASP A 178 5.51 -4.43 25.25
C ASP A 178 5.00 -5.15 26.52
N ARG A 179 4.00 -6.01 26.34
CA ARG A 179 3.44 -6.84 27.41
C ARG A 179 4.47 -7.83 27.94
N SER A 180 4.33 -8.23 29.20
CA SER A 180 5.22 -9.23 29.79
C SER A 180 5.02 -10.61 29.13
N ALA A 181 6.03 -11.48 29.24
CA ALA A 181 5.94 -12.84 28.70
C ALA A 181 4.78 -13.63 29.35
N GLU A 182 4.54 -13.42 30.64
CA GLU A 182 3.45 -14.05 31.38
C GLU A 182 2.07 -13.56 30.93
N GLU A 183 1.94 -12.26 30.66
CA GLU A 183 0.71 -11.68 30.12
C GLU A 183 0.41 -12.23 28.73
N ILE A 184 1.41 -12.27 27.85
CA ILE A 184 1.28 -12.84 26.50
C ILE A 184 0.87 -14.31 26.58
N GLN A 185 1.55 -15.11 27.41
CA GLN A 185 1.23 -16.52 27.55
C GLN A 185 -0.22 -16.73 28.02
N ARG A 186 -0.65 -16.00 29.05
CA ARG A 186 -2.01 -16.11 29.58
C ARG A 186 -3.05 -15.76 28.53
N GLU A 187 -2.84 -14.68 27.78
CA GLU A 187 -3.76 -14.27 26.71
C GLU A 187 -3.77 -15.25 25.53
N GLU A 188 -2.62 -15.83 25.17
CA GLU A 188 -2.56 -16.87 24.14
C GLU A 188 -3.31 -18.13 24.59
N GLU A 189 -3.12 -18.59 25.83
CA GLU A 189 -3.87 -19.71 26.41
C GLU A 189 -5.38 -19.44 26.37
N GLU A 190 -5.82 -18.25 26.80
CA GLU A 190 -7.24 -17.86 26.74
C GLU A 190 -7.77 -17.80 25.30
N TYR A 191 -7.00 -17.22 24.37
CA TYR A 191 -7.39 -17.13 22.96
C TYR A 191 -7.55 -18.52 22.31
N PHE A 192 -6.60 -19.42 22.59
CA PHE A 192 -6.58 -20.73 21.97
C PHE A 192 -7.53 -21.74 22.64
N ASP A 193 -7.90 -21.55 23.92
CA ASP A 193 -8.90 -22.38 24.62
C ASP A 193 -10.27 -22.36 23.90
N TYR A 194 -10.65 -21.21 23.34
CA TYR A 194 -11.87 -21.07 22.53
C TYR A 194 -11.70 -21.44 21.05
N SER A 195 -10.48 -21.78 20.62
CA SER A 195 -10.15 -22.08 19.23
C SER A 195 -9.96 -23.59 19.00
N ARG A 196 -10.13 -24.07 17.76
CA ARG A 196 -9.78 -25.47 17.44
C ARG A 196 -8.27 -25.65 17.59
N SER A 197 -7.84 -26.75 18.21
CA SER A 197 -6.41 -27.11 18.46
C SER A 197 -5.50 -27.00 17.24
N GLU A 198 -6.06 -27.15 16.04
CA GLU A 198 -5.36 -26.98 14.76
C GLU A 198 -4.81 -25.56 14.56
N ARG A 199 -5.56 -24.52 14.97
CA ARG A 199 -5.15 -23.11 14.80
C ARG A 199 -3.94 -22.77 15.65
N GLU A 200 -3.90 -23.28 16.87
CA GLU A 200 -2.75 -23.11 17.76
C GLU A 200 -1.50 -23.78 17.18
N ALA A 201 -1.63 -25.01 16.67
CA ALA A 201 -0.52 -25.73 16.05
C ALA A 201 0.02 -24.99 14.82
N ILE A 202 -0.86 -24.41 13.99
CA ILE A 202 -0.47 -23.57 12.85
C ILE A 202 0.27 -22.33 13.31
N ALA A 203 -0.28 -21.59 14.28
CA ALA A 203 0.34 -20.37 14.80
C ALA A 203 1.75 -20.65 15.36
N ARG A 204 1.91 -21.68 16.20
CA ARG A 204 3.21 -22.09 16.74
C ARG A 204 4.20 -22.46 15.62
N LYS A 205 3.74 -23.17 14.59
CA LYS A 205 4.58 -23.55 13.44
C LYS A 205 5.00 -22.35 12.62
N LEU A 206 4.09 -21.40 12.38
CA LEU A 206 4.39 -20.14 11.69
C LEU A 206 5.43 -19.31 12.45
N THR A 207 5.26 -19.16 13.77
CA THR A 207 6.22 -18.46 14.62
C THR A 207 7.60 -19.10 14.58
N MET A 208 7.68 -20.43 14.67
CA MET A 208 8.94 -21.16 14.55
C MET A 208 9.61 -20.93 13.18
N VAL A 209 8.87 -21.06 12.08
CA VAL A 209 9.42 -20.84 10.72
C VAL A 209 9.88 -19.39 10.54
N ALA A 210 9.12 -18.42 11.04
CA ALA A 210 9.49 -17.01 11.03
C ALA A 210 10.75 -16.70 11.85
N GLY A 211 11.04 -17.50 12.87
CA GLY A 211 12.28 -17.41 13.65
C GLY A 211 13.50 -18.00 12.93
N LEU A 212 13.30 -19.06 12.14
CA LEU A 212 14.38 -19.79 11.47
C LEU A 212 14.76 -19.22 10.10
N SER A 213 13.82 -18.55 9.42
CA SER A 213 14.03 -18.02 8.08
C SER A 213 14.13 -16.50 8.09
N GLU A 214 15.29 -15.98 7.67
CA GLU A 214 15.55 -14.53 7.63
C GLU A 214 14.68 -13.77 6.61
N GLY A 215 14.03 -14.48 5.68
CA GLY A 215 13.18 -13.91 4.63
C GLY A 215 11.74 -14.41 4.67
N PHE A 216 11.28 -14.94 5.80
CA PHE A 216 9.91 -15.44 5.89
C PHE A 216 8.89 -14.30 5.78
N VAL A 217 7.97 -14.45 4.83
CA VAL A 217 6.83 -13.54 4.65
C VAL A 217 5.56 -14.38 4.58
N ALA A 218 4.59 -14.07 5.43
CA ALA A 218 3.28 -14.72 5.43
C ALA A 218 2.37 -14.12 4.35
N ASP A 219 2.70 -14.41 3.09
CA ASP A 219 1.97 -13.89 1.92
C ASP A 219 0.76 -14.76 1.53
N LYS A 220 0.02 -14.33 0.50
CA LYS A 220 -1.16 -15.03 -0.02
C LYS A 220 -0.88 -16.50 -0.38
N ARG A 221 0.31 -16.84 -0.85
CA ARG A 221 0.66 -18.21 -1.27
C ARG A 221 0.73 -19.13 -0.06
N LEU A 222 1.30 -18.64 1.04
CA LEU A 222 1.33 -19.38 2.31
C LEU A 222 -0.10 -19.64 2.80
N TRP A 223 -0.96 -18.63 2.79
CA TRP A 223 -2.34 -18.79 3.27
C TRP A 223 -3.13 -19.78 2.42
N GLN A 224 -2.98 -19.74 1.09
CA GLN A 224 -3.59 -20.73 0.19
C GLN A 224 -3.11 -22.17 0.48
N TRP A 225 -1.82 -22.34 0.81
CA TRP A 225 -1.29 -23.65 1.18
C TRP A 225 -1.85 -24.14 2.52
N ILE A 226 -1.96 -23.26 3.51
CA ILE A 226 -2.54 -23.56 4.82
C ILE A 226 -4.02 -23.95 4.67
N GLU A 227 -4.79 -23.16 3.92
CA GLU A 227 -6.21 -23.44 3.66
C GLU A 227 -6.40 -24.80 2.97
N GLY A 228 -5.60 -25.10 1.95
CA GLY A 228 -5.64 -26.39 1.26
C GLY A 228 -5.20 -27.59 2.13
N ALA A 229 -4.43 -27.36 3.20
CA ALA A 229 -3.99 -28.41 4.11
C ALA A 229 -5.00 -28.69 5.25
N ILE A 230 -5.95 -27.79 5.50
CA ILE A 230 -6.95 -27.87 6.58
C ILE A 230 -8.36 -28.15 6.03
N ALA A 231 -8.58 -27.93 4.72
CA ALA A 231 -9.80 -28.32 4.01
C ALA A 231 -9.93 -29.84 3.85
#